data_AF-A0A7S3RH07-F1
#
_entry.id   AF-A0A7S3RH07-F1
#
_cell.length_a   1.000
_cell.length_b   1.000
_cell.length_c   1.000
_cell.angle_alpha   90.00
_cell.angle_beta   90.00
_cell.angle_gamma   90.00
#
_symmetry.space_group_name_H-M   'P 1'
#
loop_
_entity.id
_entity.type
_entity.pdbx_description
1 polymer ?
#
loop_
_entity_poly.entity_id
_entity_poly.type
_entity_poly.pdbx_seq_one_letter_code
_entity_poly.pdbx_strand_id
1 'polypeptide(L)'
;VGRLCLVTDLGGSVNLCEGMLRLRAPMDAASGGAQVGGGVDGPGVEARVELGPVAAEFPRGSRVRLHVCSAAHPRWMRNLCDDPRVPLGEQRTGMAAKVRVWVDGSSRLVLPSIPSEARRGVGPL
;
A
#
# COMPACT_ATOMS: atom_id res chain seq x y z
N VAL A 1 -2.08 -1.31 -3.11
CA VAL A 1 -2.53 -1.03 -1.72
C VAL A 1 -1.49 -1.60 -0.78
N GLY A 2 -1.08 -0.84 0.23
CA GLY A 2 -0.27 -1.32 1.35
C GLY A 2 -1.05 -1.16 2.64
N ARG A 3 -1.03 -2.16 3.52
CA ARG A 3 -1.63 -2.08 4.85
C ARG A 3 -0.61 -2.43 5.92
N LEU A 4 -0.48 -1.54 6.89
CA LEU A 4 0.25 -1.83 8.12
C LEU A 4 -0.65 -2.61 9.06
N CYS A 5 -0.19 -3.76 9.52
CA CYS A 5 -0.91 -4.60 10.47
C CYS A 5 -0.07 -4.85 11.73
N LEU A 6 -0.77 -4.86 12.87
CA LEU A 6 -0.29 -5.49 14.10
C LEU A 6 -0.71 -6.95 14.06
N VAL A 7 0.26 -7.86 14.21
CA VAL A 7 -0.03 -9.28 14.46
C VAL A 7 0.15 -9.52 15.95
N THR A 8 -0.89 -9.96 16.63
CA THR A 8 -0.84 -10.30 18.06
C THR A 8 -0.02 -11.57 18.27
N ASP A 9 0.42 -11.78 19.50
CA ASP A 9 1.08 -13.01 19.96
C ASP A 9 0.20 -14.25 19.79
N LEU A 10 -1.12 -14.09 19.83
CA LEU A 10 -2.12 -15.13 19.50
C LEU A 10 -2.33 -15.33 17.99
N GLY A 11 -1.59 -14.61 17.13
CA GLY A 11 -1.66 -14.76 15.67
C GLY A 11 -2.77 -13.97 14.98
N GLY A 12 -3.61 -13.25 15.72
CA GLY A 12 -4.60 -12.35 15.13
C GLY A 12 -3.93 -11.20 14.39
N SER A 13 -4.48 -10.75 13.26
CA SER A 13 -3.90 -9.63 12.51
C SER A 13 -4.87 -8.49 12.29
N VAL A 14 -4.55 -7.35 12.88
CA VAL A 14 -5.36 -6.14 12.89
C VAL A 14 -4.75 -5.11 11.94
N ASN A 15 -5.56 -4.57 11.01
CA ASN A 15 -5.13 -3.48 10.13
C ASN A 15 -5.13 -2.17 10.93
N LEU A 16 -3.97 -1.50 10.99
CA LEU A 16 -3.80 -0.23 11.70
C LEU A 16 -4.07 0.96 10.79
N CYS A 17 -3.38 1.00 9.65
CA CYS A 17 -3.59 2.00 8.61
C CYS A 17 -3.31 1.39 7.24
N GLU A 18 -3.81 2.04 6.19
CA GLU A 18 -3.53 1.65 4.83
C GLU A 18 -3.38 2.86 3.92
N GLY A 19 -2.84 2.60 2.74
CA GLY A 19 -2.71 3.55 1.66
C GLY A 19 -2.87 2.86 0.32
N MET A 20 -3.14 3.65 -0.72
CA MET A 20 -3.17 3.16 -2.09
C MET A 20 -2.38 4.06 -3.01
N LEU A 21 -1.76 3.43 -4.02
CA LEU A 21 -1.24 4.11 -5.20
C LEU A 21 -2.01 3.57 -6.39
N ARG A 22 -2.49 4.45 -7.26
CA ARG A 22 -3.02 4.08 -8.56
C ARG A 22 -1.93 4.22 -9.60
N LEU A 23 -1.44 3.08 -10.06
CA LEU A 23 -0.51 2.99 -11.16
C LEU A 23 -1.24 3.25 -12.48
N ARG A 24 -0.63 4.03 -13.39
CA ARG A 24 -1.14 4.27 -14.74
C ARG A 24 -0.23 3.59 -15.76
N ALA A 25 -0.79 3.16 -16.89
CA ALA A 25 0.02 2.74 -18.02
C ALA A 25 0.67 3.98 -18.68
N PRO A 26 1.90 3.87 -19.22
CA PRO A 26 2.57 4.93 -19.95
C PRO A 26 1.96 5.11 -21.34
N MET A 27 0.77 5.66 -21.33
CA MET A 27 0.28 6.66 -22.27
C MET A 27 -0.27 7.66 -21.26
N ASP A 28 0.45 8.69 -20.80
CA ASP A 28 0.82 9.92 -21.48
C ASP A 28 1.73 10.67 -20.48
N ALA A 29 2.85 11.26 -20.92
CA ALA A 29 3.80 11.95 -20.02
C ALA A 29 3.22 13.18 -19.27
N ALA A 30 1.99 13.59 -19.59
CA ALA A 30 1.34 14.79 -19.05
C ALA A 30 0.56 14.58 -17.73
N SER A 31 0.35 13.33 -17.31
CA SER A 31 -0.50 13.00 -16.15
C SER A 31 0.36 12.51 -15.00
N GLY A 32 0.68 13.37 -14.02
CA GLY A 32 1.65 13.15 -12.92
C GLY A 32 1.42 12.00 -11.92
N GLY A 33 0.98 10.82 -12.37
CA GLY A 33 0.97 9.56 -11.60
C GLY A 33 2.17 8.66 -11.94
N ALA A 34 2.46 7.69 -11.07
CA ALA A 34 3.50 6.69 -11.31
C ALA A 34 3.11 5.77 -12.48
N GLN A 35 4.02 5.64 -13.44
CA GLN A 35 3.82 4.95 -14.71
C GLN A 35 4.38 3.53 -14.66
N VAL A 36 3.65 2.52 -15.14
CA VAL A 36 4.15 1.13 -15.25
C VAL A 36 4.50 0.81 -16.69
N GLY A 37 5.78 0.87 -17.04
CA GLY A 37 6.28 0.44 -18.35
C GLY A 37 6.15 -1.06 -18.58
N GLY A 38 5.40 -1.43 -19.63
CA GLY A 38 5.45 -2.76 -20.24
C GLY A 38 4.45 -3.76 -19.67
N GLY A 39 4.16 -4.79 -20.47
CA GLY A 39 3.34 -5.94 -20.10
C GLY A 39 3.94 -6.74 -18.94
N VAL A 40 3.49 -7.99 -18.76
CA VAL A 40 3.87 -8.86 -17.62
C VAL A 40 5.39 -9.08 -17.44
N ASP A 41 6.20 -8.75 -18.44
CA ASP A 41 7.67 -8.85 -18.46
C ASP A 41 8.40 -7.49 -18.58
N GLY A 42 7.67 -6.37 -18.39
CA GLY A 42 8.27 -5.03 -18.33
C GLY A 42 9.17 -4.82 -17.10
N PRO A 43 10.03 -3.79 -17.11
CA PRO A 43 11.06 -3.56 -16.08
C PRO A 43 10.52 -3.25 -14.66
N GLY A 44 9.22 -3.30 -14.42
CA GLY A 44 8.60 -2.89 -13.16
C GLY A 44 8.70 -1.37 -12.94
N VAL A 45 8.18 -0.90 -11.81
CA VAL A 45 8.29 0.49 -11.37
C VAL A 45 8.44 0.53 -9.86
N GLU A 46 9.27 1.43 -9.36
CA GLU A 46 9.31 1.73 -7.93
C GLU A 46 8.01 2.42 -7.52
N ALA A 47 7.25 1.76 -6.64
CA ALA A 47 5.96 2.24 -6.19
C ALA A 47 6.06 2.77 -4.75
N ARG A 48 5.88 4.08 -4.58
CA ARG A 48 5.75 4.70 -3.26
C ARG A 48 4.28 4.79 -2.85
N VAL A 49 3.92 4.08 -1.79
CA VAL A 49 2.57 4.11 -1.22
C VAL A 49 2.63 4.82 0.13
N GLU A 50 2.06 6.03 0.20
CA GLU A 50 1.87 6.73 1.47
C GLU A 50 0.75 6.05 2.26
N LEU A 51 1.04 5.67 3.51
CA LEU A 51 0.06 5.09 4.42
C LEU A 51 -0.58 6.20 5.26
N GLY A 52 -1.83 5.98 5.70
CA GLY A 52 -2.47 6.88 6.66
C GLY A 52 -1.71 6.97 7.99
N PRO A 53 -1.99 8.01 8.80
CA PRO A 53 -1.36 8.18 10.10
C PRO A 53 -1.68 6.99 11.02
N VAL A 54 -0.76 6.70 11.93
CA VAL A 54 -0.90 5.62 12.91
C VAL A 54 -0.27 6.03 14.23
N ALA A 55 -0.97 5.72 15.32
CA ALA A 55 -0.44 5.78 16.68
C ALA A 55 -0.76 4.44 17.34
N ALA A 56 0.19 3.50 17.27
CA ALA A 56 0.01 2.16 17.81
C ALA A 56 1.27 1.74 18.56
N GLU A 57 1.06 0.99 19.64
CA GLU A 57 2.13 0.26 20.32
C GLU A 57 2.21 -1.16 19.74
N PHE A 58 3.43 -1.67 19.65
CA PHE A 58 3.71 -3.05 19.28
C PHE A 58 4.28 -3.75 20.51
N PRO A 59 3.43 -4.42 21.32
CA PRO A 59 3.86 -5.10 22.53
C PRO A 59 4.89 -6.20 22.21
N ARG A 60 5.68 -6.57 23.22
CA ARG A 60 6.60 -7.71 23.10
C ARG A 60 5.82 -8.96 22.64
N GLY A 61 6.37 -9.70 21.68
CA GLY A 61 5.74 -10.89 21.11
C GLY A 61 4.82 -10.62 19.92
N SER A 62 4.41 -9.36 19.69
CA SER A 62 3.72 -8.96 18.47
C SER A 62 4.66 -8.87 17.27
N ARG A 63 4.08 -8.82 16.06
CA ARG A 63 4.84 -8.59 14.82
C ARG A 63 4.24 -7.46 14.00
N VAL A 64 5.12 -6.73 13.32
CA VAL A 64 4.74 -5.84 12.24
C VAL A 64 4.51 -6.66 10.98
N ARG A 65 3.39 -6.46 10.29
CA ARG A 65 3.13 -7.07 8.97
C ARG A 65 2.74 -5.99 7.96
N LEU A 66 3.35 -6.04 6.78
CA LEU A 66 2.91 -5.29 5.61
C LEU A 66 2.11 -6.21 4.70
N HIS A 67 0.84 -5.89 4.46
CA HIS A 67 0.02 -6.57 3.45
C HIS A 67 -0.01 -5.75 2.18
N VAL A 68 0.49 -6.31 1.08
CA VAL A 68 0.45 -5.71 -0.27
C VAL A 68 -0.60 -6.42 -1.12
N CYS A 69 -1.54 -5.67 -1.70
CA CYS A 69 -2.55 -6.19 -2.62
C CYS A 69 -2.93 -5.16 -3.68
N SER A 70 -3.62 -5.60 -4.74
CA SER A 70 -4.09 -4.73 -5.84
C SER A 70 -5.51 -4.18 -5.66
N ALA A 71 -6.25 -4.64 -4.63
CA ALA A 71 -7.64 -4.24 -4.41
C ALA A 71 -8.01 -4.20 -2.92
N ALA A 72 -8.93 -3.29 -2.58
CA ALA A 72 -9.36 -3.00 -1.21
C ALA A 72 -10.77 -2.35 -1.17
N HIS A 73 -11.67 -2.86 -2.01
CA HIS A 73 -13.07 -2.42 -2.07
C HIS A 73 -13.82 -2.82 -0.77
N PRO A 74 -14.78 -2.01 -0.26
CA PRO A 74 -15.31 -0.77 -0.83
C PRO A 74 -14.54 0.50 -0.47
N ARG A 75 -13.57 0.43 0.46
CA ARG A 75 -12.81 1.61 0.91
C ARG A 75 -12.12 2.33 -0.24
N TRP A 76 -11.52 1.58 -1.15
CA TRP A 76 -10.91 2.11 -2.37
C TRP A 76 -11.71 1.65 -3.59
N MET A 77 -12.05 2.59 -4.48
CA MET A 77 -12.69 2.27 -5.75
C MET A 77 -11.81 1.29 -6.54
N ARG A 78 -12.41 0.22 -7.08
CA ARG A 78 -11.69 -0.80 -7.84
C ARG A 78 -11.02 -0.17 -9.07
N ASN A 79 -9.84 -0.68 -9.46
CA ASN A 79 -9.29 -0.41 -10.78
C ASN A 79 -9.79 -1.51 -11.72
N LEU A 80 -10.63 -1.18 -12.69
CA LEU A 80 -11.16 -2.18 -13.63
C LEU A 80 -10.13 -2.57 -14.70
N CYS A 81 -9.00 -1.86 -14.79
CA CYS A 81 -7.98 -2.09 -15.82
C CYS A 81 -8.58 -2.00 -17.24
N ASP A 82 -9.56 -1.11 -17.39
CA ASP A 82 -10.15 -0.71 -18.67
C ASP A 82 -9.28 0.36 -19.35
N ASP A 83 -9.74 0.89 -20.48
CA ASP A 83 -9.10 2.01 -21.17
C ASP A 83 -8.80 3.17 -20.18
N PRO A 84 -7.52 3.57 -20.04
CA PRO A 84 -7.13 4.63 -19.12
C PRO A 84 -7.73 6.02 -19.45
N ARG A 85 -8.28 6.18 -20.66
CA ARG A 85 -8.98 7.39 -21.11
C ARG A 85 -10.41 7.47 -20.58
N VAL A 86 -11.00 6.34 -20.17
CA VAL A 86 -12.35 6.30 -19.60
C VAL A 86 -12.28 6.63 -18.10
N PRO A 87 -13.04 7.63 -17.61
CA PRO A 87 -13.08 7.95 -16.19
C PRO A 87 -13.44 6.74 -15.33
N LEU A 88 -12.77 6.60 -14.18
CA LEU A 88 -12.89 5.39 -13.35
C LEU A 88 -14.34 5.07 -12.90
N GLY A 89 -15.16 6.10 -12.66
CA GLY A 89 -16.58 5.93 -12.30
C GLY A 89 -17.47 5.47 -13.47
N GLU A 90 -16.98 5.60 -14.70
CA GLU A 90 -17.68 5.27 -15.94
C GLU A 90 -17.23 3.93 -16.54
N GLN A 91 -16.09 3.40 -16.11
CA GLN A 91 -15.63 2.07 -16.51
C GLN A 91 -16.70 1.00 -16.17
N ARG A 92 -16.96 0.09 -17.12
CA ARG A 92 -17.98 -0.97 -16.99
C ARG A 92 -17.42 -2.35 -17.26
N THR A 93 -16.46 -2.43 -18.18
CA THR A 93 -15.76 -3.64 -18.57
C THR A 93 -14.42 -3.67 -17.87
N GLY A 94 -14.14 -4.75 -17.12
CA GLY A 94 -12.87 -4.92 -16.45
C GLY A 94 -12.10 -6.11 -16.98
N MET A 95 -10.77 -6.01 -16.94
CA MET A 95 -9.87 -7.12 -17.24
C MET A 95 -9.09 -7.52 -15.99
N ALA A 96 -8.93 -8.83 -15.78
CA ALA A 96 -8.07 -9.32 -14.71
C ALA A 96 -6.61 -8.95 -14.99
N ALA A 97 -5.99 -8.25 -14.05
CA ALA A 97 -4.56 -7.91 -14.13
C ALA A 97 -3.71 -8.92 -13.36
N LYS A 98 -2.60 -9.34 -13.96
CA LYS A 98 -1.54 -10.09 -13.27
C LYS A 98 -0.56 -9.09 -12.65
N VAL A 99 -0.53 -9.04 -11.32
CA VAL A 99 0.36 -8.15 -10.56
C VAL A 99 1.52 -8.95 -9.97
N ARG A 100 2.74 -8.50 -10.20
CA ARG A 100 3.96 -9.04 -9.59
C ARG A 100 4.58 -7.97 -8.70
N VAL A 101 5.02 -8.37 -7.50
CA VAL A 101 5.75 -7.53 -6.57
C VAL A 101 7.14 -8.13 -6.43
N TRP A 102 8.16 -7.34 -6.76
CA TRP A 102 9.55 -7.68 -6.49
C TRP A 102 9.95 -7.07 -5.15
N VAL A 103 10.66 -7.84 -4.34
CA VAL A 103 11.23 -7.37 -3.08
C VAL A 103 12.73 -7.58 -3.16
N ASP A 104 13.47 -6.49 -3.05
CA ASP A 104 14.92 -6.45 -3.04
C ASP A 104 15.43 -5.53 -1.91
N GLY A 105 16.73 -5.23 -1.89
CA GLY A 105 17.33 -4.36 -0.87
C GLY A 105 16.82 -2.91 -0.88
N SER A 106 16.17 -2.45 -1.96
CA SER A 106 15.59 -1.11 -2.05
C SER A 106 14.15 -1.04 -1.47
N SER A 107 13.49 -2.19 -1.40
CA SER A 107 12.12 -2.34 -0.93
C SER A 107 12.04 -2.20 0.59
N ARG A 108 11.22 -1.27 1.08
CA ARG A 108 11.19 -0.94 2.52
C ARG A 108 9.84 -0.41 2.99
N LEU A 109 9.53 -0.71 4.25
CA LEU A 109 8.47 -0.06 5.02
C LEU A 109 9.13 0.98 5.94
N VAL A 110 8.83 2.25 5.72
CA VAL A 110 9.33 3.35 6.57
C VAL A 110 8.28 3.63 7.64
N LEU A 111 8.66 3.49 8.91
CA LEU A 111 7.78 3.76 10.04
C LEU A 111 8.30 4.94 10.87
N PRO A 112 7.46 5.93 11.20
CA PRO A 112 7.78 6.91 12.23
C PRO A 112 7.71 6.21 13.60
N SER A 113 8.84 5.66 14.06
CA SER A 113 8.92 4.95 15.33
C SER A 113 9.39 5.88 16.45
N ILE A 114 8.78 5.72 17.62
CA ILE A 114 9.24 6.33 18.87
C ILE A 114 9.71 5.18 19.77
N PRO A 115 10.98 5.17 20.21
CA PRO A 115 11.46 4.16 21.15
C PRO A 115 10.60 4.15 22.42
N SER A 116 10.31 2.96 22.96
CA SER A 116 9.49 2.81 24.18
C SER A 116 10.10 3.51 25.39
N GLU A 117 11.43 3.62 25.43
CA GLU A 117 12.17 4.33 26.48
C GLU A 117 11.86 5.84 26.49
N ALA A 118 11.62 6.44 25.32
CA ALA A 118 11.28 7.85 25.18
C ALA A 118 9.85 8.18 25.64
N ARG A 119 8.97 7.18 25.84
CA ARG A 119 7.59 7.38 26.33
C ARG A 119 7.49 7.60 27.84
N ARG A 120 8.50 7.22 28.64
CA ARG A 120 8.43 7.28 30.12
C ARG A 120 8.36 8.70 30.70
N GLY A 121 8.61 9.74 29.91
CA GLY A 121 8.54 11.14 30.34
C GLY A 121 7.21 11.84 30.08
N VAL A 122 6.28 11.20 29.36
CA VAL A 122 4.96 11.78 29.05
C VAL A 122 3.95 11.11 29.98
N GLY A 123 3.59 11.82 31.06
CA GLY A 123 2.50 11.39 31.93
C GLY A 123 1.18 11.22 31.15
N PRO A 124 0.15 10.58 31.76
CA PRO A 124 -1.16 10.50 31.13
C PRO A 124 -1.64 11.93 30.79
N LEU A 125 -2.13 12.10 29.56
CA LEU A 125 -2.80 13.33 29.11
C LEU A 125 -4.08 13.57 29.91
#